data_AF-A0A919R9T2-F1
#
_entry.id   AF-A0A919R9T2-F1
#
_cell.length_a   1.000
_cell.length_b   1.000
_cell.length_c   1.000
_cell.angle_alpha   90.00
_cell.angle_beta   90.00
_cell.angle_gamma   90.00
#
_symmetry.space_group_name_H-M   'P 1'
#
loop_
_entity.id
_entity.type
_entity.pdbx_description
1 polymer ?
#
loop_
_entity_poly.entity_id
_entity_poly.type
_entity_poly.pdbx_seq_one_letter_code
_entity_poly.pdbx_strand_id
1 'polypeptide(L)'
;MSGQIRTVTGDVDPAVLGVTLGHEHLFTRPAERLQDGGDMVLDDEDRAVAELELFQRAGGGALVEVTTPEFGRDPLALRRISERADVHVISTTGHASAEYWSGVIDVDAMTEDDLVAEMVTDLVTGMTDTGVRSGIIKAGTSYEVVLAAEERVLRAAARAQRETGAPITTHTSAGTMAREQADILLDAGADPCHVCLGHLDRRLDFDIHRGLAEDGFFLGYDCVSKDWYEPDARRVEHIVRLFEAGLGAHICLSGDLARRSQLVSWGGGPGYTYIPWRLAPWLRRAGLGDDELRALLVDNPARLLTWGPRA
;
A
#
# COMPACT_ATOMS: atom_id res chain seq x y z
N MET A 1 10.57 9.87 -15.93
CA MET A 1 11.20 9.12 -14.83
C MET A 1 12.01 8.00 -15.46
N SER A 2 13.27 7.80 -15.08
CA SER A 2 14.05 6.63 -15.50
C SER A 2 13.97 5.59 -14.38
N GLY A 3 13.50 4.38 -14.67
CA GLY A 3 13.31 3.33 -13.69
C GLY A 3 12.24 2.34 -14.15
N GLN A 4 11.95 1.35 -13.32
CA GLN A 4 10.94 0.34 -13.60
C GLN A 4 10.03 0.15 -12.37
N ILE A 5 8.79 -0.21 -12.63
CA ILE A 5 7.83 -0.67 -11.61
C ILE A 5 7.63 -2.15 -11.80
N ARG A 6 7.76 -2.92 -10.72
CA ARG A 6 7.60 -4.36 -10.76
C ARG A 6 6.16 -4.75 -10.49
N THR A 7 5.52 -5.37 -11.47
CA THR A 7 4.17 -5.94 -11.35
C THR A 7 4.25 -7.47 -11.30
N VAL A 8 3.15 -8.12 -10.92
CA VAL A 8 3.03 -9.59 -10.94
C VAL A 8 3.17 -10.19 -12.35
N THR A 9 3.00 -9.38 -13.40
CA THR A 9 3.17 -9.76 -14.81
C THR A 9 4.53 -9.36 -15.40
N GLY A 10 5.39 -8.70 -14.63
CA GLY A 10 6.71 -8.24 -15.09
C GLY A 10 6.98 -6.76 -14.80
N ASP A 11 8.17 -6.30 -15.19
CA ASP A 11 8.59 -4.92 -14.99
C ASP A 11 8.00 -4.02 -16.09
N VAL A 12 7.44 -2.87 -15.72
CA VAL A 12 6.80 -1.91 -16.63
C VAL A 12 7.39 -0.51 -16.47
N ASP A 13 7.23 0.33 -17.50
CA ASP A 13 7.58 1.75 -17.42
C ASP A 13 6.60 2.48 -16.49
N PRO A 14 7.06 3.32 -15.54
CA PRO A 14 6.18 4.09 -14.65
C PRO A 14 5.06 4.86 -15.37
N ALA A 15 5.29 5.29 -16.61
CA ALA A 15 4.31 6.03 -17.40
C ALA A 15 3.05 5.24 -17.79
N VAL A 16 3.06 3.90 -17.68
CA VAL A 16 1.91 3.07 -18.09
C VAL A 16 0.91 2.80 -16.97
N LEU A 17 1.22 3.13 -15.70
CA LEU A 17 0.34 2.79 -14.58
C LEU A 17 -1.04 3.47 -14.65
N GLY A 18 -1.10 4.72 -15.13
CA GLY A 18 -2.33 5.52 -15.09
C GLY A 18 -2.81 5.79 -13.66
N VAL A 19 -4.14 5.84 -13.47
CA VAL A 19 -4.73 6.04 -12.14
C VAL A 19 -4.43 4.83 -11.26
N THR A 20 -3.79 5.07 -10.11
CA THR A 20 -3.28 4.01 -9.23
C THR A 20 -3.87 4.12 -7.84
N LEU A 21 -4.33 2.98 -7.29
CA LEU A 21 -4.68 2.84 -5.86
C LEU A 21 -3.46 2.31 -5.09
N GLY A 22 -3.01 3.05 -4.08
CA GLY A 22 -1.73 2.82 -3.41
C GLY A 22 -1.67 1.73 -2.35
N HIS A 23 -2.84 1.19 -1.93
CA HIS A 23 -2.97 0.26 -0.80
C HIS A 23 -4.33 -0.44 -0.85
N GLU A 24 -4.39 -1.64 -1.43
CA GLU A 24 -5.61 -2.43 -1.53
C GLU A 24 -5.38 -3.91 -1.19
N HIS A 25 -6.47 -4.62 -0.98
CA HIS A 25 -6.51 -6.07 -0.82
C HIS A 25 -7.42 -6.65 -1.90
N LEU A 26 -6.84 -7.34 -2.87
CA LEU A 26 -7.57 -7.85 -4.04
C LEU A 26 -7.96 -9.32 -3.85
N PHE A 27 -7.08 -10.10 -3.23
CA PHE A 27 -7.25 -11.53 -3.09
C PHE A 27 -6.57 -12.03 -1.81
N THR A 28 -7.37 -12.51 -0.86
CA THR A 28 -6.93 -12.79 0.52
C THR A 28 -7.44 -14.14 1.00
N ARG A 29 -6.59 -14.84 1.77
CA ARG A 29 -6.96 -16.08 2.47
C ARG A 29 -6.42 -16.06 3.91
N PRO A 30 -6.90 -15.13 4.75
CA PRO A 30 -6.38 -14.97 6.09
C PRO A 30 -6.66 -16.22 6.93
N ALA A 31 -5.76 -16.49 7.89
CA ALA A 31 -5.96 -17.55 8.88
C ALA A 31 -7.27 -17.35 9.65
N GLU A 32 -7.89 -18.44 10.13
CA GLU A 32 -9.22 -18.39 10.78
C GLU A 32 -9.32 -17.35 11.90
N ARG A 33 -8.26 -17.20 12.71
CA ARG A 33 -8.21 -16.19 13.80
C ARG A 33 -8.28 -14.74 13.32
N LEU A 34 -7.90 -14.49 12.07
CA LEU A 34 -7.89 -13.18 11.42
C LEU A 34 -9.16 -12.97 10.60
N GLN A 35 -10.04 -13.96 10.49
CA GLN A 35 -11.29 -13.82 9.77
C GLN A 35 -12.34 -13.13 10.64
N ASP A 36 -13.21 -12.37 9.99
CA ASP A 36 -14.37 -11.74 10.61
C ASP A 36 -15.63 -12.24 9.91
N GLY A 37 -16.16 -13.37 10.37
CA GLY A 37 -17.31 -14.03 9.77
C GLY A 37 -17.14 -14.39 8.28
N GLY A 38 -15.90 -14.53 7.81
CA GLY A 38 -15.56 -14.75 6.40
C GLY A 38 -15.57 -13.49 5.52
N ASP A 39 -15.88 -12.31 6.07
CA ASP A 39 -15.93 -11.04 5.34
C ASP A 39 -14.55 -10.62 4.80
N MET A 40 -13.46 -11.02 5.48
CA MET A 40 -12.08 -10.77 5.06
C MET A 40 -11.50 -11.84 4.12
N VAL A 41 -12.31 -12.81 3.66
CA VAL A 41 -11.87 -13.87 2.74
C VAL A 41 -12.23 -13.47 1.30
N LEU A 42 -11.27 -12.94 0.55
CA LEU A 42 -11.44 -12.54 -0.85
C LEU A 42 -10.80 -13.60 -1.76
N ASP A 43 -11.45 -14.75 -1.92
CA ASP A 43 -10.85 -15.97 -2.48
C ASP A 43 -11.43 -16.41 -3.84
N ASP A 44 -12.14 -15.51 -4.53
CA ASP A 44 -12.78 -15.76 -5.83
C ASP A 44 -12.15 -14.86 -6.92
N GLU A 45 -11.42 -15.49 -7.87
CA GLU A 45 -10.73 -14.78 -8.95
C GLU A 45 -11.70 -14.08 -9.90
N ASP A 46 -12.90 -14.63 -10.13
CA ASP A 46 -13.89 -14.02 -11.03
C ASP A 46 -14.47 -12.75 -10.41
N ARG A 47 -14.66 -12.75 -9.09
CA ARG A 47 -15.07 -11.56 -8.33
C ARG A 47 -13.96 -10.51 -8.31
N ALA A 48 -12.71 -10.92 -8.13
CA ALA A 48 -11.56 -10.02 -8.16
C ALA A 48 -11.40 -9.36 -9.54
N VAL A 49 -11.51 -10.14 -10.63
CA VAL A 49 -11.50 -9.62 -12.01
C VAL A 49 -12.65 -8.67 -12.24
N ALA A 50 -13.88 -9.02 -11.83
CA ALA A 50 -15.04 -8.14 -11.99
C ALA A 50 -14.87 -6.79 -11.25
N GLU A 51 -14.23 -6.78 -10.07
CA GLU A 51 -13.94 -5.55 -9.33
C GLU A 51 -12.88 -4.70 -10.05
N LEU A 52 -11.82 -5.32 -10.55
CA LEU A 52 -10.80 -4.63 -11.34
C LEU A 52 -11.34 -4.09 -12.66
N GLU A 53 -12.23 -4.80 -13.35
CA GLU A 53 -12.87 -4.27 -14.55
C GLU A 53 -13.75 -3.05 -14.25
N LEU A 54 -14.42 -3.01 -13.08
CA LEU A 54 -15.13 -1.81 -12.64
C LEU A 54 -14.16 -0.65 -12.43
N PHE A 55 -13.02 -0.91 -11.79
CA PHE A 55 -11.96 0.07 -11.61
C PHE A 55 -11.38 0.55 -12.94
N GLN A 56 -11.11 -0.35 -13.88
CA GLN A 56 -10.59 -0.04 -15.21
C GLN A 56 -11.56 0.84 -16.00
N ARG A 57 -12.87 0.50 -15.99
CA ARG A 57 -13.94 1.34 -16.58
C ARG A 57 -14.04 2.71 -15.93
N ALA A 58 -13.61 2.83 -14.68
CA ALA A 58 -13.52 4.09 -13.95
C ALA A 58 -12.23 4.90 -14.25
N GLY A 59 -11.37 4.41 -15.15
CA GLY A 59 -10.10 5.02 -15.53
C GLY A 59 -8.90 4.50 -14.74
N GLY A 60 -9.09 3.49 -13.88
CA GLY A 60 -8.05 2.81 -13.13
C GLY A 60 -7.09 2.04 -14.04
N GLY A 61 -5.80 2.09 -13.74
CA GLY A 61 -4.77 1.34 -14.48
C GLY A 61 -3.88 0.46 -13.60
N ALA A 62 -3.76 0.77 -12.30
CA ALA A 62 -2.97 -0.03 -11.38
C ALA A 62 -3.50 -0.05 -9.94
N LEU A 63 -3.15 -1.09 -9.18
CA LEU A 63 -3.25 -1.08 -7.73
C LEU A 63 -2.06 -1.75 -7.06
N VAL A 64 -1.80 -1.36 -5.82
CA VAL A 64 -0.83 -2.01 -4.93
C VAL A 64 -1.58 -2.98 -4.03
N GLU A 65 -1.29 -4.25 -4.21
CA GLU A 65 -1.84 -5.36 -3.44
C GLU A 65 -0.91 -5.64 -2.26
N VAL A 66 -1.40 -5.38 -1.05
CA VAL A 66 -0.58 -5.35 0.16
C VAL A 66 -0.88 -6.51 1.11
N THR A 67 -1.36 -7.64 0.58
CA THR A 67 -1.55 -8.87 1.34
C THR A 67 -0.22 -9.56 1.54
N THR A 68 0.19 -9.69 2.81
CA THR A 68 1.44 -10.35 3.23
C THR A 68 1.25 -11.86 3.37
N PRO A 69 2.33 -12.67 3.52
CA PRO A 69 2.23 -14.12 3.67
C PRO A 69 1.25 -14.56 4.77
N GLU A 70 1.29 -13.90 5.94
CA GLU A 70 0.42 -14.21 7.08
C GLU A 70 -1.06 -13.86 6.84
N PHE A 71 -1.37 -13.06 5.82
CA PHE A 71 -2.74 -12.72 5.41
C PHE A 71 -3.21 -13.53 4.18
N GLY A 72 -2.41 -14.51 3.75
CA GLY A 72 -2.79 -15.48 2.73
C GLY A 72 -2.58 -15.01 1.28
N ARG A 73 -1.47 -14.31 1.02
CA ARG A 73 -1.11 -13.88 -0.35
C ARG A 73 -1.09 -15.07 -1.32
N ASP A 74 -1.53 -14.84 -2.56
CA ASP A 74 -1.46 -15.83 -3.64
C ASP A 74 -0.92 -15.19 -4.93
N PRO A 75 0.39 -15.23 -5.17
CA PRO A 75 1.00 -14.51 -6.29
C PRO A 75 0.59 -15.07 -7.66
N LEU A 76 0.25 -16.36 -7.75
CA LEU A 76 -0.21 -16.96 -8.99
C LEU A 76 -1.64 -16.53 -9.33
N ALA A 77 -2.52 -16.44 -8.33
CA ALA A 77 -3.86 -15.87 -8.50
C ALA A 77 -3.77 -14.40 -8.92
N LEU A 78 -2.95 -13.59 -8.24
CA LEU A 78 -2.75 -12.18 -8.59
C LEU A 78 -2.28 -12.00 -10.03
N ARG A 79 -1.34 -12.81 -10.52
CA ARG A 79 -0.92 -12.78 -11.93
C ARG A 79 -2.07 -13.07 -12.88
N ARG A 80 -2.83 -14.15 -12.66
CA ARG A 80 -3.99 -14.50 -13.50
C ARG A 80 -5.06 -13.41 -13.49
N ILE A 81 -5.35 -12.84 -12.32
CA ILE A 81 -6.34 -11.76 -12.17
C ILE A 81 -5.88 -10.51 -12.95
N SER A 82 -4.62 -10.11 -12.80
CA SER A 82 -4.03 -8.96 -13.50
C SER A 82 -4.08 -9.14 -15.03
N GLU A 83 -3.69 -10.32 -15.54
CA GLU A 83 -3.76 -10.65 -16.98
C GLU A 83 -5.19 -10.64 -17.53
N ARG A 84 -6.16 -11.10 -16.75
CA ARG A 84 -7.58 -11.18 -17.17
C ARG A 84 -8.27 -9.81 -17.16
N ALA A 85 -7.95 -8.96 -16.19
CA ALA A 85 -8.59 -7.66 -16.02
C ALA A 85 -7.89 -6.52 -16.77
N ASP A 86 -6.68 -6.75 -17.30
CA ASP A 86 -5.85 -5.71 -17.94
C ASP A 86 -5.64 -4.49 -17.03
N VAL A 87 -5.29 -4.78 -15.77
CA VAL A 87 -4.93 -3.81 -14.72
C VAL A 87 -3.63 -4.26 -14.07
N HIS A 88 -2.68 -3.35 -13.90
CA HIS A 88 -1.40 -3.66 -13.27
C HIS A 88 -1.58 -3.92 -11.77
N VAL A 89 -1.10 -5.07 -11.32
CA VAL A 89 -1.08 -5.42 -9.88
C VAL A 89 0.35 -5.46 -9.38
N ILE A 90 0.65 -4.64 -8.38
CA ILE A 90 1.94 -4.60 -7.67
C ILE A 90 1.74 -5.34 -6.35
N SER A 91 2.27 -6.56 -6.22
CA SER A 91 2.14 -7.34 -4.97
C SER A 91 3.25 -6.99 -3.96
N THR A 92 3.05 -7.40 -2.70
CA THR A 92 4.00 -7.13 -1.62
C THR A 92 4.77 -8.35 -1.08
N THR A 93 5.95 -8.07 -0.51
CA THR A 93 6.73 -8.96 0.37
C THR A 93 6.77 -8.37 1.78
N GLY A 94 7.45 -9.02 2.72
CA GLY A 94 7.54 -8.59 4.11
C GLY A 94 6.28 -8.92 4.91
N HIS A 95 6.11 -8.24 6.05
CA HIS A 95 5.13 -8.59 7.08
C HIS A 95 4.42 -7.34 7.63
N ALA A 96 3.16 -7.47 8.01
CA ALA A 96 2.31 -6.35 8.38
C ALA A 96 2.56 -5.83 9.82
N SER A 97 2.20 -6.61 10.84
CA SER A 97 2.47 -6.31 12.25
C SER A 97 2.24 -7.56 13.11
N ALA A 98 2.62 -7.52 14.39
CA ALA A 98 2.49 -8.67 15.28
C ALA A 98 1.06 -9.20 15.40
N GLU A 99 0.07 -8.33 15.29
CA GLU A 99 -1.35 -8.70 15.26
C GLU A 99 -1.66 -9.71 14.14
N TYR A 100 -1.01 -9.58 12.98
CA TYR A 100 -1.28 -10.39 11.78
C TYR A 100 -0.42 -11.65 11.70
N TRP A 101 0.84 -11.64 12.12
CA TRP A 101 1.66 -12.85 12.02
C TRP A 101 1.54 -13.79 13.23
N SER A 102 1.24 -13.27 14.44
CA SER A 102 1.23 -14.06 15.67
C SER A 102 0.30 -15.29 15.58
N GLY A 103 0.85 -16.50 15.71
CA GLY A 103 0.05 -17.73 15.59
C GLY A 103 -0.37 -18.10 14.16
N VAL A 104 0.24 -17.46 13.16
CA VAL A 104 0.14 -17.83 11.73
C VAL A 104 1.53 -18.19 11.19
N ILE A 105 2.50 -17.28 11.36
CA ILE A 105 3.90 -17.43 10.96
C ILE A 105 4.77 -16.92 12.12
N ASP A 106 5.86 -17.63 12.43
CA ASP A 106 6.76 -17.29 13.55
C ASP A 106 7.80 -16.23 13.15
N VAL A 107 7.34 -15.03 12.82
CA VAL A 107 8.19 -13.89 12.45
C VAL A 107 9.08 -13.45 13.62
N ASP A 108 8.61 -13.62 14.86
CA ASP A 108 9.36 -13.30 16.08
C ASP A 108 10.70 -14.08 16.19
N ALA A 109 10.72 -15.32 15.68
CA ALA A 109 11.91 -16.17 15.65
C ALA A 109 12.90 -15.84 14.51
N MET A 110 12.49 -15.09 13.48
CA MET A 110 13.34 -14.76 12.33
C MET A 110 14.38 -13.70 12.70
N THR A 111 15.63 -13.90 12.27
CA THR A 111 16.66 -12.85 12.41
C THR A 111 16.45 -11.74 11.38
N GLU A 112 17.11 -10.59 11.55
CA GLU A 112 17.07 -9.53 10.54
C GLU A 112 17.62 -10.01 9.19
N ASP A 113 18.68 -10.83 9.20
CA ASP A 113 19.24 -11.42 7.97
C ASP A 113 18.27 -12.38 7.28
N ASP A 114 17.51 -13.18 8.05
CA ASP A 114 16.47 -14.06 7.49
C ASP A 114 15.37 -13.25 6.80
N LEU A 115 14.90 -12.18 7.44
CA LEU A 115 13.88 -11.27 6.90
C LEU A 115 14.37 -10.57 5.63
N VAL A 116 15.60 -10.07 5.63
CA VAL A 116 16.21 -9.45 4.43
C VAL A 116 16.33 -10.46 3.30
N ALA A 117 16.82 -11.68 3.58
CA ALA A 117 16.97 -12.73 2.57
C ALA A 117 15.63 -13.14 1.95
N GLU A 118 14.57 -13.24 2.76
CA GLU A 118 13.21 -13.50 2.30
C GLU A 118 12.70 -12.37 1.38
N MET A 119 12.74 -11.12 1.86
CA MET A 119 12.27 -9.95 1.10
C MET A 119 13.01 -9.81 -0.23
N VAL A 120 14.35 -9.92 -0.22
CA VAL A 120 15.18 -9.81 -1.43
C VAL A 120 14.88 -10.95 -2.40
N THR A 121 14.64 -12.16 -1.91
CA THR A 121 14.28 -13.32 -2.74
C THR A 121 12.93 -13.11 -3.43
N ASP A 122 11.91 -12.71 -2.68
CA ASP A 122 10.58 -12.39 -3.23
C ASP A 122 10.65 -11.28 -4.29
N LEU A 123 11.48 -10.27 -4.04
CA LEU A 123 11.68 -9.13 -4.92
C LEU A 123 12.43 -9.52 -6.21
N VAL A 124 13.53 -10.26 -6.11
CA VAL A 124 14.47 -10.48 -7.24
C VAL A 124 14.19 -11.78 -7.99
N THR A 125 13.87 -12.86 -7.27
CA THR A 125 13.73 -14.21 -7.82
C THR A 125 12.26 -14.60 -7.98
N GLY A 126 11.44 -14.36 -6.96
CA GLY A 126 10.02 -14.64 -6.95
C GLY A 126 9.51 -15.22 -5.64
N MET A 127 8.24 -14.97 -5.34
CA MET A 127 7.56 -15.43 -4.13
C MET A 127 7.27 -16.92 -4.19
N THR A 128 7.65 -17.66 -3.15
CA THR A 128 7.25 -19.07 -2.93
C THR A 128 7.51 -19.98 -4.16
N ASP A 129 8.67 -19.84 -4.79
CA ASP A 129 9.09 -20.60 -6.00
C ASP A 129 8.13 -20.48 -7.21
N THR A 130 7.28 -19.47 -7.25
CA THR A 130 6.30 -19.28 -8.34
C THR A 130 6.88 -18.54 -9.56
N GLY A 131 8.06 -17.92 -9.40
CA GLY A 131 8.66 -17.00 -10.36
C GLY A 131 7.95 -15.65 -10.49
N VAL A 132 6.85 -15.43 -9.76
CA VAL A 132 6.16 -14.13 -9.69
C VAL A 132 6.85 -13.29 -8.63
N ARG A 133 7.36 -12.12 -9.01
CA ARG A 133 8.15 -11.25 -8.14
C ARG A 133 7.29 -10.18 -7.48
N SER A 134 7.60 -9.87 -6.22
CA SER A 134 6.99 -8.76 -5.49
C SER A 134 7.51 -7.41 -6.01
N GLY A 135 6.69 -6.36 -5.91
CA GLY A 135 7.06 -5.01 -6.35
C GLY A 135 7.26 -3.98 -5.24
N ILE A 136 6.84 -4.28 -4.01
CA ILE A 136 6.95 -3.39 -2.84
C ILE A 136 7.13 -4.19 -1.55
N ILE A 137 7.79 -3.60 -0.55
CA ILE A 137 7.99 -4.21 0.78
C ILE A 137 6.93 -3.66 1.74
N LYS A 138 6.30 -4.54 2.53
CA LYS A 138 5.42 -4.17 3.64
C LYS A 138 6.10 -4.39 4.99
N ALA A 139 5.94 -3.42 5.87
CA ALA A 139 6.34 -3.45 7.27
C ALA A 139 5.25 -2.75 8.11
N GLY A 140 5.31 -2.78 9.44
CA GLY A 140 4.36 -2.02 10.24
C GLY A 140 4.43 -2.30 11.72
N THR A 141 3.58 -1.60 12.47
CA THR A 141 3.63 -1.59 13.94
C THR A 141 2.27 -1.75 14.58
N SER A 142 2.29 -2.27 15.81
CA SER A 142 1.13 -2.43 16.68
C SER A 142 0.59 -1.07 17.17
N TYR A 143 -0.60 -1.11 17.77
CA TYR A 143 -1.28 0.09 18.28
C TYR A 143 -0.52 0.69 19.46
N GLU A 144 -0.07 1.94 19.31
CA GLU A 144 0.65 2.73 20.34
C GLU A 144 1.98 2.14 20.82
N VAL A 145 2.52 1.13 20.13
CA VAL A 145 3.80 0.51 20.48
C VAL A 145 4.51 -0.03 19.24
N VAL A 146 5.84 0.07 19.24
CA VAL A 146 6.70 -0.65 18.30
C VAL A 146 7.30 -1.83 19.06
N LEU A 147 6.91 -3.05 18.71
CA LEU A 147 7.47 -4.26 19.32
C LEU A 147 8.87 -4.56 18.74
N ALA A 148 9.68 -5.32 19.49
CA ALA A 148 11.05 -5.63 19.06
C ALA A 148 11.11 -6.39 17.72
N ALA A 149 10.12 -7.27 17.45
CA ALA A 149 10.01 -7.95 16.15
C ALA A 149 9.59 -6.97 15.03
N GLU A 150 8.71 -6.01 15.32
CA GLU A 150 8.27 -4.99 14.35
C GLU A 150 9.40 -4.02 13.99
N GLU A 151 10.20 -3.58 14.97
CA GLU A 151 11.42 -2.80 14.70
C GLU A 151 12.38 -3.60 13.81
N ARG A 152 12.59 -4.90 14.10
CA ARG A 152 13.43 -5.77 13.27
C ARG A 152 12.93 -5.86 11.83
N VAL A 153 11.62 -5.99 11.63
CA VAL A 153 10.99 -6.01 10.30
C VAL A 153 11.17 -4.67 9.57
N LEU A 154 11.02 -3.53 10.26
CA LEU A 154 11.27 -2.20 9.68
C LEU A 154 12.73 -2.02 9.25
N ARG A 155 13.69 -2.44 10.08
CA ARG A 155 15.13 -2.40 9.76
C ARG A 155 15.47 -3.32 8.59
N ALA A 156 14.90 -4.54 8.56
CA ALA A 156 15.04 -5.46 7.44
C ALA A 156 14.47 -4.87 6.14
N ALA A 157 13.30 -4.21 6.20
CA ALA A 157 12.69 -3.55 5.05
C ALA A 157 13.58 -2.43 4.49
N ALA A 158 14.15 -1.57 5.35
CA ALA A 158 15.10 -0.54 4.94
C ALA A 158 16.35 -1.14 4.26
N ARG A 159 16.90 -2.22 4.84
CA ARG A 159 18.06 -2.90 4.25
C ARG A 159 17.72 -3.56 2.90
N ALA A 160 16.58 -4.23 2.78
CA ALA A 160 16.11 -4.81 1.53
C ALA A 160 15.85 -3.74 0.46
N GLN A 161 15.29 -2.58 0.84
CA GLN A 161 15.16 -1.43 -0.06
C GLN A 161 16.53 -0.97 -0.58
N ARG A 162 17.53 -0.80 0.31
CA ARG A 162 18.87 -0.38 -0.11
C ARG A 162 19.53 -1.37 -1.08
N GLU A 163 19.38 -2.67 -0.83
CA GLU A 163 19.97 -3.73 -1.65
C GLU A 163 19.31 -3.84 -3.05
N THR A 164 18.02 -3.53 -3.14
CA THR A 164 17.22 -3.83 -4.35
C THR A 164 16.76 -2.59 -5.12
N GLY A 165 16.57 -1.46 -4.44
CA GLY A 165 15.87 -0.27 -4.90
C GLY A 165 14.35 -0.32 -4.71
N ALA A 166 13.79 -1.37 -4.10
CA ALA A 166 12.35 -1.54 -3.98
C ALA A 166 11.70 -0.52 -3.01
N PRO A 167 10.49 -0.02 -3.32
CA PRO A 167 9.76 0.86 -2.42
C PRO A 167 9.28 0.12 -1.16
N ILE A 168 8.92 0.88 -0.14
CA ILE A 168 8.33 0.39 1.11
C ILE A 168 6.95 1.04 1.30
N THR A 169 5.97 0.26 1.74
CA THR A 169 4.72 0.75 2.31
C THR A 169 4.58 0.22 3.73
N THR A 170 4.11 1.03 4.67
CA THR A 170 3.96 0.60 6.05
C THR A 170 2.51 0.54 6.52
N HIS A 171 2.25 -0.29 7.52
CA HIS A 171 1.01 -0.31 8.29
C HIS A 171 1.23 0.45 9.61
N THR A 172 0.47 1.51 9.85
CA THR A 172 0.34 2.10 11.19
C THR A 172 -0.99 1.68 11.80
N SER A 173 -0.95 1.14 13.02
CA SER A 173 -2.19 0.77 13.71
C SER A 173 -2.91 2.04 14.16
N ALA A 174 -4.01 2.38 13.47
CA ALA A 174 -4.80 3.59 13.69
C ALA A 174 -4.00 4.91 13.61
N GLY A 175 -3.03 4.99 12.68
CA GLY A 175 -2.22 6.20 12.52
C GLY A 175 -1.21 6.44 13.65
N THR A 176 -1.00 5.47 14.54
CA THR A 176 -0.06 5.59 15.66
C THR A 176 1.36 5.19 15.26
N MET A 177 2.35 5.72 15.98
CA MET A 177 3.77 5.39 15.82
C MET A 177 4.39 5.77 14.46
N ALA A 178 3.74 6.63 13.67
CA ALA A 178 4.22 7.00 12.33
C ALA A 178 5.60 7.69 12.36
N ARG A 179 5.84 8.55 13.36
CA ARG A 179 7.14 9.21 13.52
C ARG A 179 8.23 8.22 13.90
N GLU A 180 7.92 7.31 14.80
CA GLU A 180 8.83 6.27 15.26
C GLU A 180 9.18 5.30 14.14
N GLN A 181 8.21 4.90 13.30
CA GLN A 181 8.48 4.13 12.09
C GLN A 181 9.44 4.87 11.15
N ALA A 182 9.19 6.16 10.89
CA ALA A 182 10.04 6.99 10.05
C ALA A 182 11.47 7.08 10.59
N ASP A 183 11.62 7.34 11.89
CA ASP A 183 12.92 7.46 12.54
C ASP A 183 13.72 6.14 12.47
N ILE A 184 13.07 4.99 12.68
CA ILE A 184 13.70 3.66 12.56
C ILE A 184 14.15 3.39 11.11
N LEU A 185 13.30 3.71 10.13
CA LEU A 185 13.61 3.51 8.72
C LEU A 185 14.78 4.39 8.27
N LEU A 186 14.81 5.66 8.67
CA LEU A 186 15.91 6.58 8.39
C LEU A 186 17.22 6.12 9.06
N ASP A 187 17.17 5.70 10.32
CA ASP A 187 18.33 5.17 11.06
C ASP A 187 18.90 3.92 10.37
N ALA A 188 18.03 3.06 9.83
CA ALA A 188 18.42 1.89 9.03
C ALA A 188 18.86 2.23 7.58
N GLY A 189 18.79 3.50 7.19
CA GLY A 189 19.26 4.02 5.90
C GLY A 189 18.27 3.91 4.74
N ALA A 190 16.97 3.78 5.02
CA ALA A 190 15.93 3.86 3.99
C ALA A 190 15.99 5.22 3.26
N ASP A 191 15.67 5.21 1.97
CA ASP A 191 15.39 6.42 1.21
C ASP A 191 13.92 6.81 1.42
N PRO A 192 13.62 7.89 2.18
CA PRO A 192 12.25 8.26 2.49
C PRO A 192 11.43 8.61 1.23
N CYS A 193 12.09 9.01 0.13
CA CYS A 193 11.42 9.31 -1.13
C CYS A 193 10.77 8.08 -1.79
N HIS A 194 11.04 6.87 -1.29
CA HIS A 194 10.45 5.61 -1.72
C HIS A 194 9.77 4.86 -0.57
N VAL A 195 9.31 5.57 0.46
CA VAL A 195 8.58 5.01 1.60
C VAL A 195 7.23 5.70 1.76
N CYS A 196 6.15 4.91 1.82
CA CYS A 196 4.82 5.38 2.18
C CYS A 196 4.42 4.90 3.58
N LEU A 197 4.14 5.84 4.49
CA LEU A 197 3.64 5.54 5.82
C LEU A 197 2.12 5.41 5.76
N GLY A 198 1.57 4.21 5.94
CA GLY A 198 0.14 3.94 5.73
C GLY A 198 -0.77 4.37 6.87
N HIS A 199 -2.08 4.42 6.61
CA HIS A 199 -3.16 4.67 7.57
C HIS A 199 -3.10 5.98 8.36
N LEU A 200 -2.37 6.99 7.86
CA LEU A 200 -2.25 8.29 8.52
C LEU A 200 -3.60 9.03 8.57
N ASP A 201 -4.48 8.73 7.63
CA ASP A 201 -5.85 9.25 7.57
C ASP A 201 -6.84 8.55 8.53
N ARG A 202 -6.34 7.72 9.45
CA ARG A 202 -7.05 7.31 10.68
C ARG A 202 -6.72 8.19 11.89
N ARG A 203 -5.71 9.06 11.77
CA ARG A 203 -5.33 10.06 12.78
C ARG A 203 -4.83 11.33 12.09
N LEU A 204 -5.74 12.25 11.80
CA LEU A 204 -5.43 13.50 11.08
C LEU A 204 -4.68 14.52 11.93
N ASP A 205 -3.38 14.31 12.13
CA ASP A 205 -2.45 15.26 12.77
C ASP A 205 -1.59 15.98 11.74
N PHE A 206 -1.90 17.26 11.50
CA PHE A 206 -1.26 18.01 10.42
C PHE A 206 0.23 18.25 10.67
N ASP A 207 0.63 18.50 11.92
CA ASP A 207 2.02 18.83 12.20
C ASP A 207 2.92 17.59 12.06
N ILE A 208 2.42 16.42 12.47
CA ILE A 208 3.09 15.15 12.21
C ILE A 208 3.18 14.88 10.70
N HIS A 209 2.05 14.96 9.98
CA HIS A 209 2.02 14.69 8.54
C HIS A 209 2.94 15.63 7.75
N ARG A 210 2.92 16.92 8.10
CA ARG A 210 3.81 17.93 7.52
C ARG A 210 5.28 17.57 7.74
N GLY A 211 5.67 17.25 8.97
CA GLY A 211 7.05 16.88 9.29
C GLY A 211 7.51 15.63 8.54
N LEU A 212 6.67 14.60 8.44
CA LEU A 212 6.97 13.38 7.69
C LEU A 212 7.15 13.65 6.18
N ALA A 213 6.30 14.48 5.59
CA ALA A 213 6.45 14.86 4.18
C ALA A 213 7.68 15.74 3.94
N GLU A 214 8.01 16.67 4.86
CA GLU A 214 9.23 17.47 4.85
C GLU A 214 10.50 16.59 4.95
N ASP A 215 10.43 15.47 5.67
CA ASP A 215 11.49 14.46 5.75
C ASP A 215 11.57 13.58 4.48
N GLY A 216 10.65 13.74 3.52
CA GLY A 216 10.65 13.09 2.20
C GLY A 216 9.64 11.96 2.03
N PHE A 217 8.99 11.50 3.10
CA PHE A 217 8.08 10.35 3.08
C PHE A 217 6.81 10.62 2.28
N PHE A 218 6.21 9.56 1.75
CA PHE A 218 4.82 9.56 1.33
C PHE A 218 3.88 9.30 2.52
N LEU A 219 2.71 9.93 2.45
CA LEU A 219 1.64 9.88 3.42
C LEU A 219 0.50 9.03 2.87
N GLY A 220 0.22 7.90 3.51
CA GLY A 220 -0.89 7.02 3.17
C GLY A 220 -2.21 7.59 3.66
N TYR A 221 -3.01 8.08 2.71
CA TYR A 221 -4.42 8.40 2.87
C TYR A 221 -5.22 7.28 2.22
N ASP A 222 -5.16 6.12 2.88
CA ASP A 222 -5.53 4.84 2.32
C ASP A 222 -6.77 4.22 2.98
N CYS A 223 -7.45 4.93 3.88
CA CYS A 223 -8.71 4.50 4.49
C CYS A 223 -9.91 5.31 3.98
N VAL A 224 -9.82 5.88 2.77
CA VAL A 224 -10.91 6.63 2.13
C VAL A 224 -12.18 5.76 2.09
N SER A 225 -13.34 6.41 2.28
CA SER A 225 -14.69 5.83 2.40
C SER A 225 -15.03 5.16 3.73
N LYS A 226 -14.05 4.99 4.63
CA LYS A 226 -14.26 4.43 5.97
C LYS A 226 -14.59 5.54 6.97
N ASP A 227 -15.77 6.13 6.82
CA ASP A 227 -16.25 7.25 7.65
C ASP A 227 -16.32 6.92 9.14
N TRP A 228 -16.38 5.63 9.50
CA TRP A 228 -16.34 5.17 10.90
C TRP A 228 -14.95 5.30 11.56
N TYR A 229 -13.88 5.44 10.78
CA TYR A 229 -12.55 5.80 11.31
C TYR A 229 -12.38 7.31 11.36
N GLU A 230 -12.59 7.96 10.23
CA GLU A 230 -12.50 9.41 10.06
C GLU A 230 -13.39 9.76 8.87
N PRO A 231 -14.21 10.82 8.90
CA PRO A 231 -15.01 11.20 7.75
C PRO A 231 -14.18 11.68 6.56
N ASP A 232 -14.55 11.29 5.35
CA ASP A 232 -13.87 11.75 4.13
C ASP A 232 -13.83 13.28 3.99
N ALA A 233 -14.80 14.00 4.56
CA ALA A 233 -14.79 15.47 4.57
C ALA A 233 -13.54 16.04 5.25
N ARG A 234 -13.11 15.39 6.34
CA ARG A 234 -11.91 15.76 7.09
C ARG A 234 -10.64 15.35 6.36
N ARG A 235 -10.64 14.20 5.67
CA ARG A 235 -9.55 13.81 4.77
C ARG A 235 -9.36 14.85 3.65
N VAL A 236 -10.45 15.27 3.00
CA VAL A 236 -10.42 16.27 1.93
C VAL A 236 -9.87 17.61 2.44
N GLU A 237 -10.35 18.11 3.58
CA GLU A 237 -9.82 19.33 4.20
C GLU A 237 -8.31 19.23 4.45
N HIS A 238 -7.87 18.08 4.99
CA HIS A 238 -6.46 17.86 5.32
C HIS A 238 -5.56 17.75 4.08
N ILE A 239 -6.03 17.05 3.04
CA ILE A 239 -5.35 16.94 1.75
C ILE A 239 -5.19 18.33 1.12
N VAL A 240 -6.25 19.14 1.10
CA VAL A 240 -6.18 20.53 0.58
C VAL A 240 -5.15 21.34 1.36
N ARG A 241 -5.15 21.26 2.69
CA ARG A 241 -4.18 21.96 3.53
C ARG A 241 -2.73 21.52 3.26
N LEU A 242 -2.49 20.24 2.93
CA LEU A 242 -1.16 19.75 2.52
C LEU A 242 -0.75 20.30 1.15
N PHE A 243 -1.69 20.44 0.20
CA PHE A 243 -1.42 21.13 -1.07
C PHE A 243 -1.09 22.61 -0.87
N GLU A 244 -1.84 23.32 -0.02
CA GLU A 244 -1.55 24.72 0.33
C GLU A 244 -0.17 24.89 0.97
N ALA A 245 0.30 23.88 1.70
CA ALA A 245 1.65 23.83 2.27
C ALA A 245 2.74 23.39 1.29
N GLY A 246 2.41 23.08 0.03
CA GLY A 246 3.36 22.63 -0.99
C GLY A 246 3.77 21.15 -0.88
N LEU A 247 3.03 20.35 -0.10
CA LEU A 247 3.36 18.95 0.24
C LEU A 247 2.45 17.93 -0.45
N GLY A 248 1.54 18.36 -1.33
CA GLY A 248 0.60 17.47 -2.03
C GLY A 248 1.25 16.37 -2.88
N ALA A 249 2.51 16.56 -3.30
CA ALA A 249 3.28 15.55 -4.02
C ALA A 249 3.63 14.32 -3.17
N HIS A 250 3.48 14.39 -1.84
CA HIS A 250 3.78 13.31 -0.90
C HIS A 250 2.55 12.46 -0.56
N ILE A 251 1.39 12.68 -1.16
CA ILE A 251 0.16 11.96 -0.77
C ILE A 251 -0.03 10.72 -1.66
N CYS A 252 -0.34 9.59 -1.03
CA CYS A 252 -0.74 8.36 -1.68
C CYS A 252 -2.20 8.03 -1.30
N LEU A 253 -3.08 7.81 -2.27
CA LEU A 253 -4.52 7.57 -2.04
C LEU A 253 -4.90 6.10 -2.21
N SER A 254 -5.75 5.60 -1.33
CA SER A 254 -6.40 4.29 -1.46
C SER A 254 -7.62 4.14 -0.53
N GLY A 255 -8.31 3.00 -0.61
CA GLY A 255 -9.41 2.64 0.29
C GLY A 255 -9.07 1.54 1.31
N ASP A 256 -7.99 0.77 1.10
CA ASP A 256 -7.63 -0.39 1.93
C ASP A 256 -8.85 -1.35 2.05
N LEU A 257 -9.47 -1.66 0.92
CA LEU A 257 -10.71 -2.43 0.91
C LEU A 257 -10.38 -3.92 1.05
N ALA A 258 -10.44 -4.43 2.28
CA ALA A 258 -10.07 -5.80 2.65
C ALA A 258 -11.26 -6.72 2.92
N ARG A 259 -12.50 -6.28 2.62
CA ARG A 259 -13.73 -6.97 3.01
C ARG A 259 -14.70 -7.14 1.84
N ARG A 260 -15.43 -8.26 1.80
CA ARG A 260 -16.51 -8.52 0.83
C ARG A 260 -17.57 -7.43 0.90
N SER A 261 -17.93 -7.01 2.11
CA SER A 261 -18.85 -5.91 2.38
C SER A 261 -18.40 -4.56 1.78
N GLN A 262 -17.11 -4.41 1.46
CA GLN A 262 -16.52 -3.20 0.88
C GLN A 262 -16.41 -3.21 -0.65
N LEU A 263 -16.63 -4.36 -1.29
CA LEU A 263 -16.39 -4.54 -2.73
C LEU A 263 -17.68 -4.79 -3.50
N VAL A 264 -17.84 -4.12 -4.64
CA VAL A 264 -19.09 -4.15 -5.42
C VAL A 264 -19.33 -5.54 -6.02
N SER A 265 -18.28 -6.19 -6.52
CA SER A 265 -18.34 -7.53 -7.10
C SER A 265 -18.81 -8.56 -6.09
N TRP A 266 -18.62 -8.34 -4.80
CA TRP A 266 -19.08 -9.21 -3.71
C TRP A 266 -20.48 -8.85 -3.18
N GLY A 267 -21.13 -7.85 -3.78
CA GLY A 267 -22.44 -7.34 -3.37
C GLY A 267 -22.38 -6.25 -2.29
N GLY A 268 -21.17 -5.79 -1.93
CA GLY A 268 -20.92 -4.71 -0.99
C GLY A 268 -20.65 -3.36 -1.66
N GLY A 269 -19.89 -2.50 -0.99
CA GLY A 269 -19.44 -1.22 -1.52
C GLY A 269 -18.57 -0.43 -0.52
N PRO A 270 -17.81 0.55 -1.00
CA PRO A 270 -18.05 1.23 -2.27
C PRO A 270 -17.23 0.73 -3.47
N GLY A 271 -16.28 -0.18 -3.24
CA GLY A 271 -15.39 -0.72 -4.27
C GLY A 271 -14.32 0.25 -4.76
N TYR A 272 -13.45 -0.24 -5.64
CA TYR A 272 -12.29 0.50 -6.15
C TYR A 272 -12.63 1.72 -7.01
N THR A 273 -13.89 1.88 -7.43
CA THR A 273 -14.34 3.05 -8.20
C THR A 273 -14.52 4.30 -7.34
N TYR A 274 -14.59 4.17 -6.01
CA TYR A 274 -14.94 5.27 -5.12
C TYR A 274 -14.03 6.48 -5.24
N ILE A 275 -12.71 6.27 -5.27
CA ILE A 275 -11.73 7.36 -5.38
C ILE A 275 -11.90 8.13 -6.69
N PRO A 276 -11.81 7.50 -7.88
CA PRO A 276 -11.95 8.23 -9.14
C PRO A 276 -13.35 8.84 -9.33
N TRP A 277 -14.43 8.18 -8.89
CA TRP A 277 -15.80 8.64 -9.17
C TRP A 277 -16.41 9.55 -8.12
N ARG A 278 -15.96 9.46 -6.86
CA ARG A 278 -16.55 10.21 -5.74
C ARG A 278 -15.56 11.12 -5.05
N LEU A 279 -14.40 10.62 -4.63
CA LEU A 279 -13.41 11.45 -3.93
C LEU A 279 -12.79 12.51 -4.85
N ALA A 280 -12.34 12.14 -6.05
CA ALA A 280 -11.69 13.08 -6.97
C ALA A 280 -12.60 14.25 -7.38
N PRO A 281 -13.90 14.07 -7.71
CA PRO A 281 -14.81 15.20 -7.90
C PRO A 281 -15.02 16.05 -6.64
N TRP A 282 -14.91 15.47 -5.44
CA TRP A 282 -14.99 16.23 -4.20
C TRP A 282 -13.75 17.10 -3.98
N LEU A 283 -12.56 16.52 -4.13
CA LEU A 283 -11.29 17.26 -4.10
C LEU A 283 -11.28 18.41 -5.11
N ARG A 284 -11.82 18.19 -6.33
CA ARG A 284 -12.00 19.27 -7.32
C ARG A 284 -12.87 20.40 -6.80
N ARG A 285 -14.03 20.07 -6.21
CA ARG A 285 -14.93 21.08 -5.61
C ARG A 285 -14.31 21.78 -4.39
N ALA A 286 -13.37 21.13 -3.72
CA ALA A 286 -12.63 21.69 -2.59
C ALA A 286 -11.47 22.62 -3.00
N GLY A 287 -11.20 22.76 -4.31
CA GLY A 287 -10.25 23.74 -4.84
C GLY A 287 -9.03 23.14 -5.52
N LEU A 288 -8.86 21.81 -5.55
CA LEU A 288 -7.77 21.18 -6.31
C LEU A 288 -8.08 21.20 -7.81
N GLY A 289 -7.11 21.68 -8.61
CA GLY A 289 -7.17 21.68 -10.05
C GLY A 289 -6.82 20.33 -10.67
N ASP A 290 -6.77 20.30 -11.99
CA ASP A 290 -6.50 19.06 -12.74
C ASP A 290 -5.07 18.56 -12.53
N ASP A 291 -4.10 19.47 -12.33
CA ASP A 291 -2.70 19.13 -12.07
C ASP A 291 -2.54 18.50 -10.67
N GLU A 292 -3.20 19.04 -9.63
CA GLU A 292 -3.18 18.44 -8.29
C GLU A 292 -3.86 17.07 -8.26
N LEU A 293 -4.99 16.90 -8.97
CA LEU A 293 -5.67 15.61 -9.08
C LEU A 293 -4.82 14.60 -9.85
N ARG A 294 -4.14 15.03 -10.91
CA ARG A 294 -3.18 14.19 -11.64
C ARG A 294 -2.02 13.78 -10.74
N ALA A 295 -1.49 14.70 -9.94
CA ALA A 295 -0.45 14.39 -8.97
C ALA A 295 -0.89 13.28 -8.01
N LEU A 296 -2.07 13.44 -7.39
CA LEU A 296 -2.62 12.45 -6.45
C LEU A 296 -2.85 11.06 -7.05
N LEU A 297 -3.42 11.01 -8.25
CA LEU A 297 -3.91 9.76 -8.84
C LEU A 297 -2.89 9.05 -9.72
N VAL A 298 -1.91 9.77 -10.27
CA VAL A 298 -0.99 9.27 -11.30
C VAL A 298 0.46 9.51 -10.94
N ASP A 299 0.87 10.77 -10.76
CA ASP A 299 2.29 11.09 -10.71
C ASP A 299 2.93 10.68 -9.36
N ASN A 300 2.22 10.86 -8.24
CA ASN A 300 2.66 10.44 -6.91
C ASN A 300 2.85 8.92 -6.79
N PRO A 301 1.84 8.07 -7.10
CA PRO A 301 2.02 6.63 -7.02
C PRO A 301 3.09 6.13 -8.00
N ALA A 302 3.18 6.67 -9.21
CA ALA A 302 4.26 6.32 -10.13
C ALA A 302 5.64 6.67 -9.57
N ARG A 303 5.79 7.83 -8.92
CA ARG A 303 7.04 8.24 -8.27
C ARG A 303 7.40 7.34 -7.08
N LEU A 304 6.45 7.06 -6.20
CA LEU A 304 6.63 6.15 -5.06
C LEU A 304 7.10 4.76 -5.55
N LEU A 305 6.39 4.20 -6.52
CA LEU A 305 6.55 2.81 -6.96
C LEU A 305 7.72 2.58 -7.92
N THR A 306 8.29 3.64 -8.51
CA THR A 306 9.49 3.53 -9.34
C THR A 306 10.66 3.08 -8.48
N TRP A 307 11.29 1.95 -8.81
CA TRP A 307 12.42 1.46 -8.04
C TRP A 307 13.60 2.43 -8.11
N GLY A 308 14.17 2.74 -6.95
CA GLY A 308 15.31 3.63 -6.79
C GLY A 308 16.62 3.04 -7.34
N PRO A 309 17.66 3.87 -7.50
CA PRO A 309 19.00 3.37 -7.80
C PRO A 309 19.48 2.46 -6.67
N ARG A 310 20.16 1.36 -7.03
CA ARG A 310 20.77 0.45 -6.06
C ARG A 310 21.99 1.12 -5.42
N ALA A 311 22.10 1.04 -4.10
CA ALA A 311 23.24 1.56 -3.34
C ALA A 311 24.42 0.58 -3.33
#